data_AF-A0A5E7K357-F1
#
_entry.id   AF-A0A5E7K357-F1
#
_cell.length_a   1.000
_cell.length_b   1.000
_cell.length_c   1.000
_cell.angle_alpha   90.00
_cell.angle_beta   90.00
_cell.angle_gamma   90.00
#
_symmetry.space_group_name_H-M   'P 1'
#
loop_
_entity.id
_entity.type
_entity.pdbx_description
1 polymer ?
#
loop_
_entity_poly.entity_id
_entity_poly.type
_entity_poly.pdbx_seq_one_letter_code
_entity_poly.pdbx_strand_id
1 'polypeptide(L)'
;MPPQSTLTIILVNIKIHRIRDINKRRSSLMYVCLCTGVTDGKIRDAIYEGCCSYKEVRLATGVASQCGKCACLAKEVVRETLMELQTAQAAIPFPAEFTAA
;
A
#
# COMPACT_ATOMS: atom_id res chain seq x y z
N MET A 1 32.07 -17.48 -14.31
CA MET A 1 30.81 -17.54 -15.09
C MET A 1 29.67 -17.62 -14.09
N PRO A 2 28.76 -16.64 -14.01
CA PRO A 2 27.64 -16.70 -13.08
C PRO A 2 26.73 -17.88 -13.48
N PRO A 3 26.30 -18.73 -12.53
CA PRO A 3 25.50 -19.90 -12.85
C PRO A 3 24.11 -19.43 -13.32
N GLN A 4 23.60 -20.01 -14.42
CA GLN A 4 22.32 -19.63 -15.02
C GLN A 4 21.11 -19.74 -14.06
N SER A 5 21.28 -20.45 -12.94
CA SER A 5 20.35 -20.51 -11.83
C SER A 5 20.10 -19.14 -11.18
N THR A 6 21.09 -18.26 -11.05
CA THR A 6 20.91 -16.95 -10.40
C THR A 6 20.00 -16.01 -11.20
N LEU A 7 20.15 -15.96 -12.53
CA LEU A 7 19.30 -15.13 -13.40
C LEU A 7 17.85 -15.63 -13.39
N THR A 8 17.66 -16.95 -13.42
CA THR A 8 16.34 -17.57 -13.40
C THR A 8 15.60 -17.27 -12.09
N ILE A 9 16.29 -17.34 -10.95
CA ILE A 9 15.73 -16.99 -9.63
C ILE A 9 15.33 -15.50 -9.57
N ILE A 10 16.16 -14.59 -10.08
CA ILE A 10 15.85 -13.15 -10.12
C ILE A 10 14.61 -12.88 -10.97
N LEU A 11 14.53 -13.46 -12.18
CA LEU A 11 13.38 -13.27 -13.07
C LEU A 11 12.08 -13.85 -12.49
N VAL A 12 12.15 -15.01 -11.83
CA VAL A 12 11.01 -15.61 -11.11
C VAL A 12 10.57 -14.72 -9.95
N ASN A 13 11.49 -14.20 -9.13
CA ASN A 13 11.18 -13.28 -8.03
C ASN A 13 10.56 -11.96 -8.52
N ILE A 14 11.10 -11.34 -9.59
CA ILE A 14 10.52 -10.13 -10.19
C ILE A 14 9.09 -10.41 -10.69
N LYS A 15 8.87 -11.57 -11.33
CA LYS A 15 7.55 -11.97 -11.84
C LYS A 15 6.57 -12.28 -10.70
N ILE A 16 7.01 -12.97 -9.65
CA ILE A 16 6.21 -13.22 -8.43
C ILE A 16 5.86 -11.91 -7.72
N HIS A 17 6.81 -10.97 -7.59
CA HIS A 17 6.56 -9.69 -6.96
C HIS A 17 5.56 -8.83 -7.76
N ARG A 18 5.67 -8.82 -9.10
CA ARG A 18 4.66 -8.20 -9.97
C ARG A 18 3.28 -8.84 -9.83
N ILE A 19 3.20 -10.17 -9.81
CA ILE A 19 1.91 -10.88 -9.65
C ILE A 19 1.30 -10.57 -8.28
N ARG A 20 2.12 -10.51 -7.23
CA ARG A 20 1.68 -10.13 -5.88
C ARG A 20 1.18 -8.68 -5.83
N ASP A 21 1.85 -7.75 -6.52
CA ASP A 21 1.43 -6.35 -6.66
C ASP A 21 0.08 -6.23 -7.40
N ILE A 22 -0.06 -6.95 -8.53
CA ILE A 22 -1.31 -7.00 -9.32
C ILE A 22 -2.46 -7.57 -8.48
N ASN A 23 -2.22 -8.63 -7.71
CA ASN A 23 -3.24 -9.21 -6.86
C ASN A 23 -3.56 -8.30 -5.66
N LYS A 24 -2.57 -7.60 -5.08
CA LYS A 24 -2.81 -6.61 -4.01
C LYS A 24 -3.70 -5.46 -4.49
N ARG A 25 -3.51 -5.00 -5.73
CA ARG A 25 -4.37 -3.95 -6.34
C ARG A 25 -5.79 -4.41 -6.67
N ARG A 26 -6.04 -5.72 -6.75
CA ARG A 26 -7.39 -6.26 -7.01
C ARG A 26 -8.25 -6.40 -5.75
N SER A 27 -7.66 -6.28 -4.56
CA SER A 27 -8.25 -6.89 -3.37
C SER A 27 -9.47 -6.19 -2.77
N SER A 28 -9.85 -4.96 -3.13
CA SER A 28 -11.04 -4.35 -2.54
C SER A 28 -11.52 -3.18 -3.39
N LEU A 29 -12.71 -3.33 -3.98
CA LEU A 29 -13.44 -2.28 -4.70
C LEU A 29 -14.73 -1.99 -3.92
N MET A 30 -14.59 -1.52 -2.68
CA MET A 30 -15.70 -1.13 -1.84
C MET A 30 -15.79 0.39 -1.74
N TYR A 31 -16.99 0.95 -1.91
CA TYR A 31 -17.21 2.37 -1.63
C TYR A 31 -17.20 2.62 -0.13
N VAL A 32 -16.28 3.47 0.31
CA VAL A 32 -16.20 3.94 1.70
C VAL A 32 -17.01 5.23 1.86
N CYS A 33 -17.00 6.13 0.87
CA CYS A 33 -17.80 7.36 0.89
C CYS A 33 -18.66 7.50 -0.37
N LEU A 34 -19.97 7.53 -0.18
CA LEU A 34 -20.94 7.74 -1.26
C LEU A 34 -21.08 9.21 -1.67
N CYS A 35 -20.84 10.16 -0.74
CA CYS A 35 -20.98 11.58 -1.03
C CYS A 35 -19.98 12.09 -2.07
N THR A 36 -18.75 11.56 -2.04
CA THR A 36 -17.64 11.97 -2.91
C THR A 36 -17.12 10.84 -3.80
N GLY A 37 -17.76 9.67 -3.78
CA GLY A 37 -17.36 8.53 -4.61
C GLY A 37 -15.95 8.00 -4.29
N VAL A 38 -15.61 7.94 -3.01
CA VAL A 38 -14.31 7.44 -2.54
C VAL A 38 -14.42 5.95 -2.22
N THR A 39 -13.58 5.16 -2.87
CA THR A 39 -13.40 3.73 -2.59
C THR A 39 -12.27 3.51 -1.59
N ASP A 40 -12.24 2.33 -0.97
CA ASP A 40 -11.12 1.91 -0.14
C ASP A 40 -9.81 1.89 -0.96
N GLY A 41 -9.86 1.47 -2.23
CA GLY A 41 -8.73 1.53 -3.15
C GLY A 41 -8.16 2.95 -3.30
N LYS A 42 -9.00 3.96 -3.50
CA LYS A 42 -8.55 5.37 -3.54
C LYS A 42 -7.91 5.83 -2.24
N ILE A 43 -8.40 5.36 -1.09
CA ILE A 43 -7.80 5.66 0.22
C ILE A 43 -6.39 5.05 0.32
N ARG A 44 -6.26 3.79 -0.10
CA ARG A 44 -4.98 3.07 -0.12
C ARG A 44 -3.99 3.70 -1.09
N ASP A 45 -4.42 4.04 -2.30
CA ASP A 45 -3.61 4.72 -3.30
C ASP A 45 -3.07 6.06 -2.77
N ALA A 46 -3.90 6.88 -2.13
CA ALA A 46 -3.46 8.13 -1.52
C ALA A 46 -2.38 7.91 -0.43
N ILE A 47 -2.45 6.81 0.32
CA ILE A 47 -1.41 6.44 1.29
C ILE A 47 -0.12 6.02 0.58
N TYR A 48 -0.21 5.23 -0.49
CA TYR A 48 0.96 4.86 -1.29
C TYR A 48 1.60 6.05 -2.00
N GLU A 49 0.83 7.08 -2.33
CA GLU A 49 1.31 8.36 -2.86
C GLU A 49 2.00 9.24 -1.79
N GLY A 50 1.92 8.86 -0.51
CA GLY A 50 2.66 9.49 0.59
C GLY A 50 1.81 10.05 1.72
N CYS A 51 0.48 9.89 1.71
CA CYS A 51 -0.33 10.30 2.85
C CYS A 51 -0.03 9.44 4.07
N CYS A 52 0.41 10.06 5.16
CA CYS A 52 0.77 9.40 6.42
C CYS A 52 -0.31 9.54 7.51
N SER A 53 -1.39 10.29 7.24
CA SER A 53 -2.43 10.54 8.22
C SER A 53 -3.83 10.60 7.61
N TYR A 54 -4.86 10.32 8.42
CA TYR A 54 -6.27 10.47 8.00
C TYR A 54 -6.58 11.90 7.52
N LYS A 55 -5.94 12.92 8.12
CA LYS A 55 -6.12 14.32 7.72
C LYS A 55 -5.63 14.55 6.30
N GLU A 56 -4.46 14.03 5.95
CA GLU A 56 -3.91 14.11 4.59
C GLU A 56 -4.78 13.33 3.60
N VAL A 57 -5.19 12.11 3.94
CA VAL A 57 -6.09 11.31 3.09
C VAL A 57 -7.41 12.05 2.84
N ARG A 58 -7.97 12.70 3.86
CA ARG A 58 -9.19 13.52 3.72
C ARG A 58 -8.98 14.71 2.79
N LEU A 59 -7.84 15.38 2.86
CA LEU A 59 -7.51 16.50 1.97
C LEU A 59 -7.30 16.02 0.53
N ALA A 60 -6.62 14.89 0.33
CA ALA A 60 -6.32 14.34 -0.99
C ALA A 60 -7.56 13.75 -1.69
N THR A 61 -8.41 13.02 -0.96
CA THR A 61 -9.54 12.25 -1.54
C THR A 61 -10.90 12.91 -1.35
N GLY A 62 -11.03 13.88 -0.44
CA GLY A 62 -12.30 14.48 -0.06
C GLY A 62 -13.21 13.56 0.78
N VAL A 63 -12.71 12.45 1.31
CA VAL A 63 -13.49 11.52 2.15
C VAL A 63 -14.07 12.23 3.38
N ALA A 64 -15.33 11.95 3.73
CA ALA A 64 -16.03 12.56 4.87
C ALA A 64 -16.06 14.11 4.87
N SER A 65 -15.95 14.76 3.70
CA SER A 65 -16.07 16.22 3.56
C SER A 65 -17.51 16.73 3.63
N GLN A 66 -18.50 15.89 3.32
CA GLN A 66 -19.93 16.24 3.37
C GLN A 66 -20.61 15.73 4.66
N CYS A 67 -21.37 14.64 4.61
CA CYS A 67 -22.21 14.19 5.73
C CYS A 67 -21.45 13.54 6.90
N GLY A 68 -20.15 13.22 6.73
CA GLY A 68 -19.30 12.65 7.79
C GLY A 68 -19.57 11.19 8.20
N LYS A 69 -20.65 10.55 7.74
CA LYS A 69 -21.06 9.19 8.17
C LYS A 69 -20.00 8.11 7.94
N CYS A 70 -19.21 8.24 6.88
CA CYS A 70 -18.13 7.31 6.53
C CYS A 70 -16.84 7.51 7.35
N ALA A 71 -16.76 8.53 8.22
CA ALA A 71 -15.50 8.92 8.87
C ALA A 71 -14.88 7.80 9.71
N CYS A 72 -15.69 7.01 10.44
CA CYS A 72 -15.19 5.89 11.24
C CYS A 72 -14.58 4.80 10.36
N LEU A 73 -15.32 4.36 9.33
CA LEU A 73 -14.86 3.36 8.37
C LEU A 73 -13.63 3.84 7.60
N ALA A 74 -13.60 5.09 7.15
CA ALA A 74 -12.45 5.65 6.46
C ALA A 74 -11.19 5.69 7.34
N LYS A 75 -11.33 6.04 8.64
CA LYS A 75 -10.21 5.99 9.59
C LYS A 75 -9.69 4.57 9.81
N GLU A 76 -10.59 3.59 9.88
CA GLU A 76 -10.23 2.19 10.02
C GLU A 76 -9.40 1.71 8.83
N VAL A 77 -9.87 1.95 7.60
CA VAL A 77 -9.13 1.61 6.37
C VAL A 77 -7.75 2.29 6.34
N VAL A 78 -7.66 3.56 6.72
CA VAL A 78 -6.37 4.28 6.79
C VAL A 78 -5.44 3.63 7.82
N ARG A 79 -5.92 3.36 9.03
CA ARG A 79 -5.13 2.75 10.10
C ARG A 79 -4.61 1.37 9.69
N GLU A 80 -5.47 0.52 9.14
CA GLU A 80 -5.10 -0.81 8.68
C GLU A 80 -4.04 -0.75 7.60
N THR A 81 -4.23 0.10 6.60
CA THR A 81 -3.27 0.25 5.49
C THR A 81 -1.91 0.74 5.99
N LEU A 82 -1.86 1.71 6.92
CA LEU A 82 -0.61 2.19 7.50
C LEU A 82 0.09 1.12 8.36
N MET A 83 -0.68 0.33 9.13
CA MET A 83 -0.14 -0.79 9.92
C MET A 83 0.40 -1.92 9.03
N GLU A 84 -0.29 -2.25 7.95
CA GLU A 84 0.18 -3.22 6.95
C GLU A 84 1.51 -2.77 6.33
N LEU A 85 1.65 -1.48 6.02
CA LEU A 85 2.88 -0.91 5.50
C LEU A 85 4.05 -1.01 6.50
N GLN A 86 3.81 -0.69 7.77
CA GLN A 86 4.82 -0.81 8.82
C GLN A 86 5.26 -2.26 9.01
N THR A 87 4.31 -3.20 8.99
CA THR A 87 4.59 -4.62 9.17
C THR A 87 5.35 -5.20 7.98
N ALA A 88 5.03 -4.77 6.76
CA ALA A 88 5.74 -5.18 5.54
C ALA A 88 7.19 -4.64 5.50
N GLN A 89 7.44 -3.45 6.02
CA GLN A 89 8.78 -2.86 6.11
C GLN A 89 9.65 -3.52 7.21
N ALA A 90 9.05 -4.02 8.29
CA ALA A 90 9.76 -4.72 9.36
C ALA A 90 10.27 -6.12 8.96
N ALA A 91 9.82 -6.67 7.82
CA ALA A 91 10.17 -8.01 7.34
C ALA A 91 11.34 -8.03 6.33
N ILE A 92 12.22 -7.01 6.32
CA ILE A 92 13.46 -7.03 5.51
C ILE A 92 14.63 -7.52 6.39
N PRO A 93 14.96 -8.83 6.40
CA PRO A 93 16.24 -9.28 6.91
C PRO A 93 17.28 -9.10 5.80
N PHE A 94 17.90 -7.92 5.73
CA PHE A 94 19.27 -7.85 5.23
C PHE A 94 20.03 -6.67 5.83
N PRO A 95 21.18 -6.91 6.49
CA PRO A 95 22.06 -5.82 6.87
C PRO A 95 22.65 -5.24 5.59
N ALA A 96 22.49 -3.93 5.38
CA ALA A 96 23.34 -3.23 4.44
C ALA A 96 24.77 -3.23 5.01
N GLU A 97 25.52 -4.29 4.79
CA GLU A 97 26.97 -4.30 4.98
C GLU A 97 27.59 -3.36 3.96
N PHE A 98 27.80 -2.11 4.38
CA PHE A 98 28.70 -1.19 3.72
C PHE A 98 30.12 -1.56 4.15
N THR A 99 30.70 -2.58 3.52
CA THR A 99 32.15 -2.83 3.66
C THR A 99 32.88 -1.76 2.85
N ALA A 100 33.20 -0.64 3.51
CA ALA A 100 34.22 0.26 3.04
C ALA A 100 35.57 -0.49 3.04
N ALA A 101 36.28 -0.38 1.92
CA ALA A 101 37.57 -1.00 1.65
C ALA A 101 38.69 -0.47 2.56
#